data_AF-A0A950VMG0-F1
#
_entry.id   AF-A0A950VMG0-F1
#
_cell.length_a   1.000
_cell.length_b   1.000
_cell.length_c   1.000
_cell.angle_alpha   90.00
_cell.angle_beta   90.00
_cell.angle_gamma   90.00
#
_symmetry.space_group_name_H-M   'P 1'
#
loop_
_entity.id
_entity.type
_entity.pdbx_description
1 polymer ?
#
loop_
_entity_poly.entity_id
_entity_poly.type
_entity_poly.pdbx_seq_one_letter_code
_entity_poly.pdbx_strand_id
1 'polypeptide(L)'
;FGPLTPPALPLALVLVLLGAGTARAHRLNAQAFVLPDQKVQIESWFSNNDVPHGAQVQVFRPDGQLLTEGTLNDQGIFVFSYERPEALRVVVSAGAGHRKELVIPEADLVRTAAAQAPASSSTGQADSPEVHPVPLADRSSGISIKDVLVGVGFLLALAAFVLSLRNARQLRKFREEMPPSPPQA
;
A
#
# COMPACT_ATOMS: atom_id res chain seq x y z
N PHE A 1 45.30 -9.05 9.42
CA PHE A 1 44.16 -9.34 8.53
C PHE A 1 44.24 -10.82 8.15
N GLY A 2 43.52 -11.70 8.85
CA GLY A 2 43.54 -13.14 8.56
C GLY A 2 42.69 -13.46 7.32
N PRO A 3 43.04 -14.49 6.53
CA PRO A 3 42.31 -14.84 5.31
C PRO A 3 40.89 -15.32 5.67
N LEU A 4 39.88 -14.73 5.02
CA LEU A 4 38.49 -15.18 5.11
C LEU A 4 38.43 -16.62 4.56
N THR A 5 38.00 -17.57 5.39
CA THR A 5 37.85 -18.97 4.98
C THR A 5 36.68 -19.14 4.00
N PRO A 6 36.75 -20.13 3.06
CA PRO A 6 35.84 -20.27 1.92
C PRO A 6 34.34 -20.47 2.22
N PRO A 7 33.86 -21.02 3.37
CA PRO A 7 32.42 -21.14 3.61
C PRO A 7 31.77 -19.84 4.11
N ALA A 8 32.54 -18.80 4.44
CA ALA A 8 32.00 -17.52 4.90
C ALA A 8 31.40 -16.68 3.75
N LEU A 9 31.93 -16.82 2.55
CA LEU A 9 31.49 -16.09 1.36
C LEU A 9 30.05 -16.46 0.92
N PRO A 10 29.65 -17.75 0.79
CA PRO A 10 28.27 -18.10 0.45
C PRO A 10 27.29 -17.72 1.56
N LEU A 11 27.67 -17.84 2.83
CA LEU A 11 26.81 -17.42 3.95
C LEU A 11 26.60 -15.90 3.96
N ALA A 12 27.66 -15.11 3.71
CA ALA A 12 27.55 -13.66 3.59
C ALA A 12 26.69 -13.25 2.38
N LEU A 13 26.84 -13.94 1.24
CA LEU A 13 26.01 -13.70 0.06
C LEU A 13 24.53 -14.04 0.30
N VAL A 14 24.25 -15.16 0.97
CA VAL A 14 22.91 -15.56 1.38
C VAL A 14 22.31 -14.51 2.33
N LEU A 15 23.05 -14.06 3.34
CA LEU A 15 22.59 -13.00 4.25
C LEU A 15 22.31 -11.66 3.54
N VAL A 16 23.12 -11.28 2.53
CA VAL A 16 22.90 -10.09 1.70
C VAL A 16 21.64 -10.24 0.84
N LEU A 17 21.42 -11.41 0.25
CA LEU A 17 20.24 -11.72 -0.56
C LEU A 17 18.95 -11.79 0.29
N LEU A 18 19.03 -12.32 1.52
CA LEU A 18 17.93 -12.28 2.49
C LEU A 18 17.65 -10.86 3.02
N GLY A 19 18.64 -9.97 2.94
CA GLY A 19 18.51 -8.55 3.28
C GLY A 19 18.09 -7.66 2.11
N ALA A 20 17.95 -8.19 0.90
CA ALA A 20 17.43 -7.46 -0.24
C ALA A 20 15.94 -7.15 0.02
N GLY A 21 15.69 -5.98 0.61
CA GLY A 21 14.34 -5.50 0.88
C GLY A 21 13.53 -5.40 -0.41
N THR A 22 12.20 -5.47 -0.28
CA THR A 22 11.30 -5.19 -1.40
C THR A 22 11.59 -3.80 -1.94
N ALA A 23 11.98 -3.67 -3.20
CA ALA A 23 12.09 -2.37 -3.87
C ALA A 23 10.70 -1.70 -3.83
N ARG A 24 10.50 -0.76 -2.91
CA ARG A 24 9.24 -0.03 -2.77
C ARG A 24 9.22 1.10 -3.78
N ALA A 25 8.96 0.77 -5.04
CA ALA A 25 8.42 1.78 -5.95
C ALA A 25 7.11 2.30 -5.33
N HIS A 26 6.88 3.61 -5.38
CA HIS A 26 5.69 4.25 -4.86
C HIS A 26 4.45 3.65 -5.53
N ARG A 27 3.79 2.68 -4.88
CA ARG A 27 2.66 1.99 -5.49
C ARG A 27 1.51 2.98 -5.66
N LEU A 28 0.99 3.06 -6.89
CA LEU A 28 -0.22 3.82 -7.19
C LEU A 28 -1.44 3.06 -6.67
N ASN A 29 -2.25 3.72 -5.86
CA ASN A 29 -3.52 3.22 -5.35
C ASN A 29 -4.65 4.02 -5.99
N ALA A 30 -5.81 3.39 -6.16
CA ALA A 30 -7.00 4.07 -6.64
C ALA A 30 -8.25 3.42 -6.07
N GLN A 31 -9.28 4.23 -5.87
CA GLN A 31 -10.58 3.83 -5.37
C GLN A 31 -11.68 4.58 -6.12
N ALA A 32 -12.85 3.97 -6.25
CA ALA A 32 -14.02 4.56 -6.85
C ALA A 32 -15.14 4.70 -5.82
N PHE A 33 -15.85 5.82 -5.87
CA PHE A 33 -16.99 6.13 -5.04
C PHE A 33 -18.17 6.48 -5.94
N VAL A 34 -19.27 5.74 -5.81
CA VAL A 34 -20.51 6.08 -6.51
C VAL A 34 -21.20 7.19 -5.72
N LEU A 35 -21.41 8.32 -6.38
CA LEU A 35 -22.00 9.52 -5.82
C LEU A 35 -23.48 9.64 -6.25
N PRO A 36 -24.22 10.58 -5.64
CA PRO A 36 -25.53 10.98 -6.16
C PRO A 36 -25.51 11.54 -7.59
N ASP A 37 -26.69 11.61 -8.19
CA ASP A 37 -26.93 12.17 -9.52
C ASP A 37 -26.16 11.45 -10.63
N GLN A 38 -26.07 10.13 -10.52
CA GLN A 38 -25.36 9.25 -11.45
C GLN A 38 -23.90 9.70 -11.71
N LYS A 39 -23.20 10.09 -10.64
CA LYS A 39 -21.79 10.45 -10.69
C LYS A 39 -20.92 9.38 -10.06
N VAL A 40 -19.68 9.31 -10.50
CA VAL A 40 -18.63 8.49 -9.90
C VAL A 40 -17.41 9.38 -9.67
N GLN A 41 -16.85 9.29 -8.47
CA GLN A 41 -15.59 9.90 -8.10
C GLN A 41 -14.48 8.85 -8.06
N ILE A 42 -13.45 9.05 -8.87
CA ILE A 42 -12.21 8.28 -8.83
C ILE A 42 -11.19 9.07 -8.02
N GLU A 43 -10.57 8.41 -7.06
CA GLU A 43 -9.46 8.94 -6.29
C GLU A 43 -8.22 8.10 -6.48
N SER A 44 -7.06 8.74 -6.53
CA SER A 44 -5.78 8.04 -6.60
C SER A 44 -4.72 8.74 -5.75
N TRP A 45 -3.85 7.94 -5.15
CA TRP A 45 -2.75 8.38 -4.29
C TRP A 45 -1.61 7.36 -4.33
N PHE A 46 -0.39 7.81 -4.11
CA PHE A 46 0.75 6.93 -3.89
C PHE A 46 0.74 6.37 -2.46
N SER A 47 1.41 5.24 -2.22
CA SER A 47 1.49 4.63 -0.88
C SER A 47 2.14 5.51 0.21
N ASN A 48 2.83 6.58 -0.16
CA ASN A 48 3.35 7.61 0.74
C ASN A 48 2.37 8.79 0.95
N ASN A 49 1.14 8.66 0.46
CA ASN A 49 0.07 9.65 0.49
C ASN A 49 0.15 10.80 -0.51
N ASP A 50 1.16 10.82 -1.39
CA ASP A 50 1.29 11.88 -2.40
C ASP A 50 0.23 11.76 -3.50
N VAL A 51 -0.14 12.91 -4.06
CA VAL A 51 -1.07 13.01 -5.18
C VAL A 51 -0.34 12.73 -6.49
N PRO A 52 -0.86 11.84 -7.36
CA PRO A 52 -0.31 11.60 -8.69
C PRO A 52 -0.77 12.70 -9.66
N HIS A 53 -0.15 13.88 -9.55
CA HIS A 53 -0.46 15.04 -10.38
C HIS A 53 -0.38 14.73 -11.87
N GLY A 54 -1.40 15.13 -12.64
CA GLY A 54 -1.45 14.91 -14.08
C GLY A 54 -1.69 13.46 -14.51
N ALA A 55 -2.02 12.55 -13.59
CA ALA A 55 -2.32 11.17 -13.96
C ALA A 55 -3.62 11.08 -14.78
N GLN A 56 -3.57 10.29 -15.85
CA GLN A 56 -4.70 10.06 -16.75
C GLN A 56 -5.61 8.98 -16.17
N VAL A 57 -6.92 9.22 -16.24
CA VAL A 57 -7.98 8.27 -15.95
C VAL A 57 -8.71 7.93 -17.24
N GLN A 58 -8.88 6.65 -17.52
CA GLN A 58 -9.71 6.15 -18.62
C GLN A 58 -10.74 5.17 -18.06
N VAL A 59 -11.99 5.35 -18.45
CA VAL A 59 -13.12 4.52 -18.02
C VAL A 59 -13.66 3.79 -19.22
N PHE A 60 -13.76 2.46 -19.14
CA PHE A 60 -14.21 1.59 -20.21
C PHE A 60 -15.50 0.88 -19.83
N ARG A 61 -16.36 0.70 -20.83
CA ARG A 61 -17.57 -0.14 -20.79
C ARG A 61 -17.21 -1.64 -20.80
N PRO A 62 -18.18 -2.54 -20.53
CA PRO A 62 -17.93 -3.99 -20.56
C PRO A 62 -17.43 -4.52 -21.91
N ASP A 63 -17.84 -3.88 -23.01
CA ASP A 63 -17.43 -4.23 -24.38
C ASP A 63 -16.04 -3.69 -24.75
N GLY A 64 -15.37 -2.99 -23.83
CA GLY A 64 -14.06 -2.39 -24.03
C GLY A 64 -14.08 -1.01 -24.67
N GLN A 65 -15.24 -0.44 -25.00
CA GLN A 65 -15.33 0.93 -25.50
C GLN A 65 -14.99 1.94 -24.41
N LEU A 66 -14.29 3.02 -24.78
CA LEU A 66 -14.04 4.14 -23.88
C LEU A 66 -15.37 4.86 -23.60
N LEU A 67 -15.75 4.93 -22.32
CA LEU A 67 -16.88 5.72 -21.83
C LEU A 67 -16.47 7.19 -21.70
N THR A 68 -15.36 7.43 -21.00
CA THR A 68 -14.82 8.77 -20.76
C THR A 68 -13.35 8.70 -20.35
N GLU A 69 -12.65 9.82 -20.48
CA GLU A 69 -11.29 10.00 -19.99
C GLU A 69 -11.10 11.40 -19.42
N GLY A 70 -10.07 11.54 -18.58
CA GLY A 70 -9.70 12.83 -18.01
C GLY A 70 -8.46 12.73 -17.15
N THR A 71 -8.15 13.80 -16.43
CA THR A 71 -6.97 13.90 -15.59
C THR A 71 -7.39 14.12 -14.15
N LEU A 72 -6.65 13.54 -13.21
CA LEU A 72 -6.84 13.82 -11.79
C LEU A 72 -6.50 15.30 -11.50
N ASN A 73 -7.32 15.93 -10.67
CA ASN A 73 -7.06 17.27 -10.15
C ASN A 73 -5.96 17.26 -9.05
N ASP A 74 -5.69 18.41 -8.46
CA ASP A 74 -4.67 18.59 -7.42
C ASP A 74 -4.96 17.85 -6.09
N GLN A 75 -6.17 17.31 -5.91
CA GLN A 75 -6.54 16.45 -4.78
C GLN A 75 -6.43 14.96 -5.12
N GLY A 76 -6.04 14.63 -6.35
CA GLY A 76 -5.98 13.26 -6.88
C GLY A 76 -7.35 12.73 -7.28
N ILE A 77 -8.25 13.60 -7.72
CA ILE A 77 -9.67 13.29 -7.95
C ILE A 77 -10.07 13.52 -9.40
N PHE A 78 -10.86 12.59 -9.96
CA PHE A 78 -11.56 12.74 -11.23
C PHE A 78 -13.02 12.33 -11.06
N VAL A 79 -13.97 13.17 -11.47
CA VAL A 79 -15.41 12.89 -11.36
C VAL A 79 -16.03 12.82 -12.75
N PHE A 80 -16.85 11.81 -13.00
CA PHE A 80 -17.59 11.67 -14.26
C PHE A 80 -19.03 11.20 -14.01
N SER A 81 -19.90 11.45 -14.98
CA SER A 81 -21.29 10.96 -14.97
C SER A 81 -21.46 9.70 -15.82
N TYR A 82 -22.39 8.84 -15.44
CA TYR A 82 -22.79 7.66 -16.20
C TYR A 82 -24.29 7.69 -16.49
N GLU A 83 -24.71 7.25 -17.68
CA GLU A 83 -26.12 7.28 -18.07
C GLU A 83 -26.85 5.99 -17.69
N ARG A 84 -26.15 4.86 -17.81
CA ARG A 84 -26.69 3.52 -17.58
C ARG A 84 -25.83 2.80 -16.55
N PRO A 85 -26.43 2.11 -15.56
CA PRO A 85 -25.68 1.24 -14.70
C PRO A 85 -25.15 0.07 -15.53
N GLU A 86 -23.84 -0.02 -15.68
CA GLU A 86 -23.13 -1.11 -16.35
C GLU A 86 -21.78 -1.32 -15.64
N ALA A 87 -21.17 -2.50 -15.75
CA ALA A 87 -19.86 -2.72 -15.14
C ALA A 87 -18.79 -1.86 -15.83
N LEU A 88 -18.06 -1.04 -15.07
CA LEU A 88 -17.04 -0.14 -15.62
C LEU A 88 -15.64 -0.58 -15.22
N ARG A 89 -14.70 -0.58 -16.16
CA ARG A 89 -13.27 -0.77 -15.88
C ARG A 89 -12.58 0.58 -15.90
N VAL A 90 -11.92 0.92 -14.80
CA VAL A 90 -11.17 2.18 -14.66
C VAL A 90 -9.68 1.90 -14.68
N VAL A 91 -8.94 2.65 -15.49
CA VAL A 91 -7.48 2.60 -15.60
C VAL A 91 -6.92 3.97 -15.22
N VAL A 92 -6.11 4.02 -14.18
CA VAL A 92 -5.37 5.22 -13.76
C VAL A 92 -3.89 5.03 -14.10
N SER A 93 -3.29 5.98 -14.82
CA SER A 93 -1.90 5.93 -15.26
C SER A 93 -1.16 7.23 -14.91
N ALA A 94 -0.12 7.13 -14.09
CA ALA A 94 0.72 8.25 -13.64
C ALA A 94 2.11 8.28 -14.31
N GLY A 95 2.31 7.52 -15.40
CA GLY A 95 3.58 7.45 -16.13
C GLY A 95 4.62 6.53 -15.47
N ALA A 96 5.73 6.27 -16.19
CA ALA A 96 6.86 5.45 -15.74
C ALA A 96 6.48 4.05 -15.16
N GLY A 97 5.39 3.46 -15.65
CA GLY A 97 4.88 2.17 -15.17
C GLY A 97 3.95 2.23 -13.95
N HIS A 98 3.70 3.41 -13.38
CA HIS A 98 2.70 3.60 -12.33
C HIS A 98 1.31 3.52 -12.94
N ARG A 99 0.67 2.36 -12.80
CA ARG A 99 -0.66 2.07 -13.31
C ARG A 99 -1.48 1.32 -12.28
N LYS A 100 -2.76 1.65 -12.19
CA LYS A 100 -3.73 0.97 -11.34
C LYS A 100 -5.01 0.73 -12.12
N GLU A 101 -5.57 -0.47 -11.98
CA GLU A 101 -6.88 -0.81 -12.53
C GLU A 101 -7.83 -1.20 -11.41
N LEU A 102 -9.10 -0.84 -11.59
CA LEU A 102 -10.21 -1.25 -10.74
C LEU A 102 -11.48 -1.45 -11.57
N VAL A 103 -12.42 -2.21 -11.03
CA VAL A 103 -13.73 -2.44 -11.63
C VAL A 103 -14.78 -1.84 -10.71
N ILE A 104 -15.73 -1.13 -11.28
CA ILE A 104 -16.95 -0.67 -10.62
C ILE A 104 -18.06 -1.64 -11.06
N PRO A 105 -18.56 -2.50 -10.15
CA PRO A 105 -19.66 -3.40 -10.45
C PRO A 105 -20.93 -2.64 -10.81
N GLU A 106 -21.71 -3.17 -11.76
CA GLU A 106 -23.04 -2.65 -12.09
C GLU A 106 -23.94 -2.54 -10.85
N ALA A 107 -23.87 -3.53 -9.95
CA ALA A 107 -24.68 -3.57 -8.73
C ALA A 107 -24.47 -2.34 -7.82
N ASP A 108 -23.25 -1.77 -7.80
CA ASP A 108 -22.95 -0.58 -7.01
C ASP A 108 -23.58 0.67 -7.64
N LEU A 109 -23.64 0.74 -8.98
CA LEU A 109 -24.29 1.82 -9.71
C LEU A 109 -25.82 1.74 -9.63
N VAL A 110 -26.40 0.53 -9.64
CA VAL A 110 -27.84 0.30 -9.47
C VAL A 110 -28.30 0.69 -8.07
N ARG A 111 -27.57 0.28 -7.02
CA ARG A 111 -27.96 0.55 -5.62
C ARG A 111 -28.12 2.05 -5.35
N THR A 112 -27.20 2.86 -5.88
CA THR A 112 -27.22 4.31 -5.73
C THR A 112 -28.37 4.95 -6.51
N ALA A 113 -28.65 4.47 -7.73
CA ALA A 113 -29.80 4.93 -8.51
C ALA A 113 -31.14 4.59 -7.82
N ALA A 114 -31.26 3.39 -7.24
CA ALA A 114 -32.47 2.96 -6.52
C ALA A 114 -32.70 3.75 -5.22
N ALA A 115 -31.64 4.19 -4.55
CA ALA A 115 -31.73 5.06 -3.38
C ALA A 115 -32.18 6.51 -3.73
N GLN A 116 -32.28 6.86 -5.01
CA GLN A 116 -32.53 8.23 -5.51
C GLN A 116 -33.87 8.42 -6.24
N ALA A 117 -34.71 7.40 -6.36
CA ALA A 117 -36.08 7.55 -6.89
C ALA A 117 -37.02 8.27 -5.88
N PRO A 118 -38.05 9.02 -6.34
CA PRO A 118 -38.13 10.45 -6.11
C PRO A 118 -38.78 10.86 -4.78
N ALA A 119 -38.08 11.74 -4.05
CA ALA A 119 -38.70 12.79 -3.27
C ALA A 119 -38.39 14.12 -3.96
N SER A 120 -39.17 14.47 -4.99
CA SER A 120 -39.10 15.81 -5.59
C SER A 120 -39.79 16.81 -4.67
N SER A 121 -39.07 17.87 -4.27
CA SER A 121 -39.48 19.30 -4.31
C SER A 121 -38.77 20.11 -3.22
N SER A 122 -37.69 20.80 -3.55
CA SER A 122 -37.48 22.17 -3.07
C SER A 122 -36.55 22.95 -4.00
N THR A 123 -37.16 23.92 -4.66
CA THR A 123 -36.52 25.00 -5.43
C THR A 123 -35.78 25.92 -4.47
N GLY A 124 -34.51 26.25 -4.76
CA GLY A 124 -33.73 27.21 -3.99
C GLY A 124 -32.39 27.52 -4.67
N GLN A 125 -32.30 28.72 -5.21
CA GLN A 125 -31.25 29.25 -6.08
C GLN A 125 -29.96 29.61 -5.32
N ALA A 126 -28.82 29.33 -5.96
CA ALA A 126 -27.55 30.09 -6.01
C ALA A 126 -27.03 30.79 -4.73
N ASP A 127 -25.96 30.22 -4.16
CA ASP A 127 -24.59 30.77 -4.28
C ASP A 127 -23.64 29.69 -3.71
N SER A 128 -22.68 29.19 -4.48
CA SER A 128 -21.68 28.26 -3.95
C SER A 128 -20.33 28.51 -4.59
N PRO A 129 -19.28 28.74 -3.78
CA PRO A 129 -17.92 28.82 -4.28
C PRO A 129 -17.57 27.48 -4.94
N GLU A 130 -16.78 27.54 -6.00
CA GLU A 130 -16.23 26.44 -6.78
C GLU A 130 -16.13 25.13 -5.95
N VAL A 131 -17.12 24.25 -6.11
CA VAL A 131 -17.25 23.01 -5.33
C VAL A 131 -16.25 22.01 -5.88
N HIS A 132 -14.98 22.18 -5.50
CA HIS A 132 -13.97 21.16 -5.77
C HIS A 132 -14.34 19.89 -5.00
N PRO A 133 -14.31 18.71 -5.65
CA PRO A 133 -14.60 17.46 -4.96
C PRO A 133 -13.58 17.24 -3.84
N VAL A 134 -14.05 16.73 -2.70
CA VAL A 134 -13.23 16.47 -1.50
C VAL A 134 -12.83 14.99 -1.49
N PRO A 135 -11.60 14.64 -1.06
CA PRO A 135 -11.20 13.25 -0.86
C PRO A 135 -12.10 12.50 0.13
N LEU A 136 -12.50 11.29 -0.25
CA LEU A 136 -13.34 10.35 0.51
C LEU A 136 -12.53 9.13 0.99
N ALA A 137 -11.43 8.80 0.32
CA ALA A 137 -10.60 7.66 0.72
C ALA A 137 -9.91 7.93 2.06
N ASP A 138 -9.99 6.95 2.98
CA ASP A 138 -9.14 6.95 4.18
C ASP A 138 -7.73 6.52 3.79
N ARG A 139 -6.84 7.50 3.64
CA ARG A 139 -5.45 7.29 3.25
C ARG A 139 -4.51 7.18 4.46
N SER A 140 -5.03 7.27 5.69
CA SER A 140 -4.25 7.37 6.94
C SER A 140 -3.56 6.06 7.39
N SER A 141 -3.37 5.10 6.49
CA SER A 141 -2.67 3.82 6.74
C SER A 141 -1.15 3.99 6.88
N GLY A 142 -0.70 4.96 7.67
CA GLY A 142 0.68 5.11 8.11
C GLY A 142 1.00 4.04 9.14
N ILE A 143 2.06 3.28 8.89
CA ILE A 143 2.78 2.34 9.80
C ILE A 143 1.99 1.94 11.05
N SER A 144 1.44 0.71 11.04
CA SER A 144 0.71 0.22 12.21
C SER A 144 1.66 0.08 13.40
N ILE A 145 1.22 0.43 14.60
CA ILE A 145 1.97 0.19 15.85
C ILE A 145 2.42 -1.28 15.95
N LYS A 146 1.63 -2.21 15.39
CA LYS A 146 1.98 -3.63 15.30
C LYS A 146 3.27 -3.86 14.52
N ASP A 147 3.47 -3.16 13.39
CA ASP A 147 4.66 -3.29 12.55
C ASP A 147 5.91 -2.79 13.30
N VAL A 148 5.76 -1.72 14.08
CA VAL A 148 6.82 -1.19 14.96
C VAL A 148 7.17 -2.20 16.04
N LEU A 149 6.17 -2.78 16.71
CA LEU A 149 6.38 -3.77 17.78
C LEU A 149 7.04 -5.05 17.24
N VAL A 150 6.62 -5.53 16.07
CA VAL A 150 7.24 -6.67 15.40
C VAL A 150 8.71 -6.36 15.06
N GLY A 151 8.98 -5.18 14.50
CA GLY A 151 10.35 -4.75 14.17
C GLY A 151 11.26 -4.66 15.40
N VAL A 152 10.81 -4.02 16.47
CA VAL A 152 11.57 -3.89 17.73
C VAL A 152 11.78 -5.25 18.39
N GLY A 153 10.74 -6.10 18.45
CA GLY A 153 10.83 -7.44 19.01
C GLY A 153 11.86 -8.31 18.27
N PHE A 154 11.89 -8.23 16.94
CA PHE A 154 12.88 -8.94 16.13
C PHE A 154 14.31 -8.48 16.43
N LEU A 155 14.55 -7.16 16.54
CA LEU A 155 15.88 -6.62 16.86
C LEU A 155 16.37 -7.07 18.24
N LEU A 156 15.50 -7.07 19.25
CA LEU A 156 15.84 -7.53 20.59
C LEU A 156 16.14 -9.04 20.63
N ALA A 157 15.35 -9.85 19.92
CA ALA A 157 15.58 -11.29 19.82
C ALA A 157 16.93 -11.61 19.15
N LEU A 158 17.28 -10.89 18.07
CA LEU A 158 18.55 -11.05 17.39
C LEU A 158 19.74 -10.68 18.31
N ALA A 159 19.64 -9.58 19.05
CA ALA A 159 20.67 -9.16 19.99
C ALA A 159 20.86 -10.19 21.12
N ALA A 160 19.77 -10.69 21.69
CA ALA A 160 19.81 -11.72 22.73
C ALA A 160 20.41 -13.03 22.22
N PHE A 161 20.07 -13.44 20.99
CA PHE A 161 20.63 -14.62 20.35
C PHE A 161 22.15 -14.49 20.13
N VAL A 162 22.62 -13.36 19.63
CA VAL A 162 24.05 -13.08 19.46
C VAL A 162 24.78 -13.10 20.80
N LEU A 163 24.21 -12.49 21.85
CA LEU A 163 24.79 -12.50 23.19
C LEU A 163 24.85 -13.92 23.76
N SER A 164 23.80 -14.73 23.57
CA SER A 164 23.76 -16.14 23.97
C SER A 164 24.85 -16.97 23.31
N LEU A 165 25.06 -16.80 21.99
CA LEU A 165 26.14 -17.47 21.27
C LEU A 165 27.54 -17.05 21.77
N ARG A 166 27.74 -15.76 22.08
CA ARG A 166 29.00 -15.27 22.64
C ARG A 166 29.25 -15.88 24.02
N ASN A 167 28.24 -15.90 24.88
CA ASN A 167 28.31 -16.49 26.21
C ASN A 167 28.63 -17.99 26.14
N ALA A 168 27.92 -18.74 25.30
CA ALA A 168 28.15 -20.18 25.11
C ALA A 168 29.58 -20.48 24.61
N ARG A 169 30.13 -19.64 23.73
CA ARG A 169 31.54 -19.77 23.28
C ARG A 169 32.54 -19.47 24.39
N GLN A 170 32.28 -18.46 25.23
CA GLN A 170 33.14 -18.15 26.37
C GLN A 170 33.15 -19.29 27.41
N LEU A 171 31.98 -19.84 27.74
CA LEU A 171 31.84 -20.97 28.67
C LEU A 171 32.60 -22.22 28.21
N ARG A 172 32.62 -22.50 26.90
CA ARG A 172 33.39 -23.63 26.34
C ARG A 172 34.90 -23.43 26.53
N LYS A 173 35.41 -22.23 26.23
CA LYS A 173 36.83 -21.90 26.46
C LYS A 173 37.23 -22.05 27.92
N PHE A 174 36.41 -21.52 28.85
CA PHE A 174 36.67 -21.68 30.28
C PHE A 174 36.67 -23.15 30.73
N ARG A 175 35.77 -23.98 30.20
CA ARG A 175 35.72 -25.41 30.54
C ARG A 175 36.94 -26.19 30.01
N GLU A 176 37.47 -25.80 28.85
CA GLU A 176 38.67 -26.40 28.28
C GLU A 176 39.94 -25.98 29.05
N GLU A 177 39.96 -24.78 29.64
CA GLU A 177 41.08 -24.25 30.43
C GLU A 177 41.06 -24.69 31.92
N MET A 178 40.00 -25.34 32.39
CA MET A 178 39.86 -25.74 33.80
C MET A 178 40.55 -27.10 34.07
N PRO A 179 41.50 -27.19 35.03
CA PRO A 179 42.19 -28.44 35.34
C PRO A 179 41.23 -29.50 35.93
N PRO A 180 41.49 -30.80 35.73
CA PRO A 180 40.62 -31.88 36.23
C PRO A 180 40.54 -31.87 37.75
N SER A 181 39.34 -32.09 38.30
CA SER A 181 39.11 -32.17 39.73
C SER A 181 39.95 -33.28 40.37
N PRO A 182 40.55 -33.04 41.55
CA PRO A 182 41.30 -34.08 42.24
C PRO A 182 40.39 -35.26 42.62
N PRO A 183 40.91 -36.50 42.65
CA PRO A 183 40.11 -37.67 42.99
C PRO A 183 39.55 -37.54 44.41
N GLN A 184 38.26 -37.85 44.58
CA GLN A 184 37.65 -37.92 45.90
C GLN A 184 38.18 -39.16 46.64
N ALA A 185 38.68 -38.94 47.87
CA ALA A 185 39.29 -39.95 48.73
C ALA A 185 38.26 -40.78 49.48
#